data_AF-V5I750-F1
#
_entry.id   AF-V5I750-F1
#
_cell.length_a   1.000
_cell.length_b   1.000
_cell.length_c   1.000
_cell.angle_alpha   90.00
_cell.angle_beta   90.00
_cell.angle_gamma   90.00
#
_symmetry.space_group_name_H-M   'P 1'
#
loop_
_entity.id
_entity.type
_entity.pdbx_description
1 polymer ?
#
loop_
_entity_poly.entity_id
_entity_poly.type
_entity_poly.pdbx_seq_one_letter_code
_entity_poly.pdbx_strand_id
1 'polypeptide(L)'
;YFYGPNRHERKIIMESNDIEKLINDTLNEQVPKEQLRLPNTIRPLHYRLWIHPILDEYGEKNFTFSGRVKIVVNCLKETNKIVLNWDELNITDSDISIYSTKGTMSESLKTPFSHPLTRRDLGELGEEDNVTMFFAEGNSMLTTTEETTTVTATTDATVEIAETTSESSKTKSELIPWPVKEVSTNEENLKLTIGTGKNLQQGEEYMIDIKFTGQILNNLVGLYRTHYIDLSGKTRWLVTTHF
;
A
#
# COMPACT_ATOMS: atom_id res chain seq x y z
N TYR A 1 16.84 1.10 23.27
CA TYR A 1 16.46 -0.24 22.79
C TYR A 1 16.54 -0.24 21.28
N PHE A 2 17.00 -1.34 20.68
CA PHE A 2 17.29 -1.49 19.26
C PHE A 2 16.58 -2.75 18.78
N TYR A 3 15.56 -2.60 17.94
CA TYR A 3 14.82 -3.70 17.33
C TYR A 3 15.45 -4.04 15.96
N GLY A 4 16.73 -4.37 15.97
CA GLY A 4 17.37 -5.09 14.86
C GLY A 4 17.10 -6.60 14.99
N PRO A 5 17.10 -7.37 13.90
CA PRO A 5 16.69 -8.77 13.95
C PRO A 5 17.84 -9.70 14.40
N ASN A 6 17.85 -10.08 15.68
CA ASN A 6 18.51 -11.31 16.18
C ASN A 6 17.79 -12.59 15.66
N ARG A 7 17.39 -12.62 14.38
CA ARG A 7 16.76 -13.76 13.70
C ARG A 7 17.79 -14.65 13.00
N HIS A 8 18.88 -14.07 12.47
CA HIS A 8 19.96 -14.84 11.84
C HIS A 8 20.61 -15.80 12.84
N GLU A 9 20.99 -15.32 14.04
CA GLU A 9 21.37 -16.15 15.19
C GLU A 9 20.46 -17.38 15.38
N ARG A 10 19.13 -17.19 15.41
CA ARG A 10 18.17 -18.29 15.58
C ARG A 10 18.15 -19.28 14.41
N LYS A 11 18.26 -18.79 13.17
CA LYS A 11 18.32 -19.64 11.98
C LYS A 11 19.59 -20.48 11.97
N ILE A 12 20.74 -19.86 12.25
CA ILE A 12 22.05 -20.52 12.35
C ILE A 12 22.04 -21.58 13.46
N ILE A 13 21.47 -21.28 14.63
CA ILE A 13 21.27 -22.22 15.75
C ILE A 13 20.39 -23.43 15.38
N MET A 14 19.43 -23.27 14.45
CA MET A 14 18.54 -24.35 14.02
C MET A 14 19.06 -25.15 12.81
N GLU A 15 19.98 -24.60 12.02
CA GLU A 15 20.48 -25.20 10.77
C GLU A 15 21.89 -25.79 10.87
N SER A 16 22.63 -25.60 11.98
CA SER A 16 24.02 -26.08 12.13
C SER A 16 24.26 -26.97 13.35
N ASN A 17 24.95 -28.09 13.12
CA ASN A 17 25.49 -28.97 14.17
C ASN A 17 26.92 -28.57 14.60
N ASP A 18 27.55 -27.60 13.92
CA ASP A 18 28.97 -27.28 14.05
C ASP A 18 29.20 -26.06 14.95
N ILE A 19 29.54 -26.32 16.21
CA ILE A 19 29.69 -25.28 17.25
C ILE A 19 30.73 -24.22 16.87
N GLU A 20 31.84 -24.61 16.25
CA GLU A 20 32.89 -23.69 15.78
C GLU A 20 32.39 -22.76 14.66
N LYS A 21 31.48 -23.23 13.82
CA LYS A 21 30.83 -22.42 12.79
C LYS A 21 29.89 -21.40 13.45
N LEU A 22 29.04 -21.83 14.38
CA LEU A 22 28.17 -20.95 15.17
C LEU A 22 28.94 -19.79 15.82
N ILE A 23 30.10 -20.09 16.40
CA ILE A 23 30.96 -19.11 17.07
C ILE A 23 31.56 -18.13 16.06
N ASN A 24 32.06 -18.60 14.92
CA ASN A 24 32.62 -17.72 13.88
C ASN A 24 31.54 -16.86 13.21
N ASP A 25 30.34 -17.39 12.97
CA ASP A 25 29.23 -16.64 12.39
C ASP A 25 28.79 -15.53 13.37
N THR A 26 28.46 -15.88 14.63
CA THR A 26 28.03 -14.90 15.65
C THR A 26 29.07 -13.85 16.05
N LEU A 27 30.38 -14.11 15.88
CA LEU A 27 31.43 -13.11 16.12
C LEU A 27 31.66 -12.14 14.95
N ASN A 28 31.24 -12.47 13.73
CA ASN A 28 31.42 -11.62 12.54
C ASN A 28 30.11 -10.96 12.06
N GLU A 29 28.95 -11.48 12.45
CA GLU A 29 27.62 -11.01 12.03
C GLU A 29 27.20 -9.69 12.72
N GLN A 30 27.86 -8.58 12.37
CA GLN A 30 27.48 -7.23 12.76
C GLN A 30 27.40 -6.31 11.54
N VAL A 31 26.21 -6.28 10.92
CA VAL A 31 25.90 -5.37 9.81
C VAL A 31 26.23 -3.92 10.20
N PRO A 32 27.10 -3.21 9.46
CA PRO A 32 27.49 -1.84 9.80
C PRO A 32 26.27 -0.93 10.00
N LYS A 33 26.31 -0.12 11.07
CA LYS A 33 25.20 0.75 11.51
C LYS A 33 24.71 1.71 10.41
N GLU A 34 25.60 2.06 9.50
CA GLU A 34 25.39 2.89 8.32
C GLU A 34 24.53 2.17 7.28
N GLN A 35 24.73 0.86 7.11
CA GLN A 35 23.96 0.00 6.21
C GLN A 35 22.55 -0.31 6.74
N LEU A 36 22.30 -0.19 8.05
CA LEU A 36 20.96 -0.35 8.63
C LEU A 36 20.04 0.86 8.39
N ARG A 37 20.59 2.05 8.09
CA ARG A 37 19.79 3.26 7.85
C ARG A 37 19.27 3.33 6.42
N LEU A 38 18.08 3.90 6.23
CA LEU A 38 17.58 4.24 4.88
C LEU A 38 18.33 5.45 4.29
N PRO A 39 18.58 5.48 2.97
CA PRO A 39 19.12 6.66 2.29
C PRO A 39 18.20 7.88 2.41
N ASN A 40 18.77 9.07 2.57
CA ASN A 40 18.00 10.33 2.62
C ASN A 40 17.73 10.97 1.24
N THR A 41 17.61 10.14 0.20
CA THR A 41 17.29 10.58 -1.17
C THR A 41 15.80 10.83 -1.38
N ILE A 42 14.93 10.14 -0.64
CA ILE A 42 13.48 10.16 -0.81
C ILE A 42 12.80 10.30 0.56
N ARG A 43 11.72 11.08 0.64
CA ARG A 43 10.92 11.29 1.85
C ARG A 43 9.45 10.89 1.60
N PRO A 44 8.86 9.95 2.36
CA PRO A 44 7.44 9.68 2.26
C PRO A 44 6.61 10.87 2.77
N LEU A 45 5.44 11.08 2.17
CA LEU A 45 4.48 12.13 2.53
C LEU A 45 3.17 11.53 3.04
N HIS A 46 2.65 10.51 2.35
CA HIS A 46 1.40 9.84 2.71
C HIS A 46 1.44 8.36 2.33
N TYR A 47 0.89 7.52 3.21
CA TYR A 47 0.65 6.10 2.97
C TYR A 47 -0.86 5.85 2.94
N ARG A 48 -1.35 5.20 1.89
CA ARG A 48 -2.69 4.61 1.84
C ARG A 48 -2.55 3.09 1.79
N LEU A 49 -3.05 2.42 2.81
CA LEU A 49 -2.81 1.01 3.09
C LEU A 49 -4.13 0.23 3.08
N TRP A 50 -4.14 -0.89 2.37
CA TRP A 50 -5.20 -1.89 2.39
C TRP A 50 -4.60 -3.23 2.83
N ILE A 51 -5.24 -3.92 3.77
CA ILE A 51 -4.87 -5.26 4.24
C ILE A 51 -6.13 -6.12 4.28
N HIS A 52 -6.03 -7.34 3.78
CA HIS A 52 -7.08 -8.36 3.81
C HIS A 52 -6.51 -9.62 4.49
N PRO A 53 -6.77 -9.81 5.80
CA PRO A 53 -6.32 -10.99 6.54
C PRO A 53 -7.24 -12.18 6.33
N ILE A 54 -6.66 -13.36 6.16
CA ILE A 54 -7.36 -14.64 5.95
C ILE A 54 -7.12 -15.52 7.18
N LEU A 55 -8.19 -15.83 7.92
CA LEU A 55 -8.15 -16.56 9.21
C LEU A 55 -8.85 -17.93 9.13
N ASP A 56 -8.77 -18.56 7.97
CA ASP A 56 -9.28 -19.90 7.76
C ASP A 56 -8.22 -20.93 8.19
N GLU A 57 -8.44 -21.54 9.36
CA GLU A 57 -7.56 -22.54 9.97
C GLU A 57 -7.45 -23.85 9.15
N TYR A 58 -8.37 -24.09 8.21
CA TYR A 58 -8.47 -25.32 7.43
C TYR A 58 -8.32 -25.13 5.92
N GLY A 59 -8.35 -23.89 5.43
CA GLY A 59 -8.18 -23.57 4.01
C GLY A 59 -6.71 -23.54 3.55
N GLU A 60 -6.50 -23.63 2.24
CA GLU A 60 -5.16 -23.65 1.61
C GLU A 60 -4.31 -22.39 1.92
N LYS A 61 -4.97 -21.27 2.23
CA LYS A 61 -4.35 -19.96 2.53
C LYS A 61 -4.30 -19.66 4.03
N ASN A 62 -4.08 -20.71 4.82
CA ASN A 62 -4.13 -20.72 6.27
C ASN A 62 -3.30 -19.60 6.91
N PHE A 63 -3.97 -18.73 7.68
CA PHE A 63 -3.37 -17.57 8.37
C PHE A 63 -2.47 -16.68 7.49
N THR A 64 -2.86 -16.44 6.24
CA THR A 64 -2.15 -15.51 5.34
C THR A 64 -2.83 -14.13 5.31
N PHE A 65 -2.14 -13.13 4.74
CA PHE A 65 -2.75 -11.87 4.35
C PHE A 65 -2.33 -11.45 2.95
N SER A 66 -3.20 -10.72 2.26
CA SER A 66 -2.85 -9.91 1.10
C SER A 66 -2.98 -8.43 1.45
N GLY A 67 -2.27 -7.58 0.71
CA GLY A 67 -2.35 -6.15 0.90
C GLY A 67 -1.86 -5.35 -0.29
N ARG A 68 -2.10 -4.05 -0.21
CA ARG A 68 -1.65 -3.03 -1.16
C ARG A 68 -1.30 -1.78 -0.40
N VAL A 69 -0.20 -1.13 -0.76
CA VAL A 69 0.17 0.18 -0.23
C VAL A 69 0.49 1.13 -1.36
N LYS A 70 -0.12 2.31 -1.31
CA LYS A 70 0.25 3.47 -2.12
C LYS A 70 1.02 4.45 -1.25
N ILE A 71 2.27 4.71 -1.64
CA ILE A 71 3.19 5.61 -0.95
C ILE A 71 3.40 6.83 -1.86
N VAL A 72 2.93 8.00 -1.43
CA VAL A 72 3.31 9.27 -2.06
C VAL A 72 4.63 9.70 -1.44
N VAL A 73 5.64 9.97 -2.28
CA VAL A 73 6.99 10.33 -1.86
C VAL A 73 7.50 11.57 -2.60
N ASN A 74 8.30 12.39 -1.92
CA ASN A 74 9.05 13.48 -2.53
C ASN A 74 10.53 13.08 -2.67
N CYS A 75 11.12 13.35 -3.83
CA CYS A 75 12.52 13.06 -4.12
C CYS A 75 13.41 14.24 -3.66
N LEU A 76 14.14 14.07 -2.57
CA LEU A 76 15.00 15.12 -1.99
C LEU A 76 16.32 15.32 -2.74
N LYS A 77 16.79 14.31 -3.48
CA LYS A 77 18.03 14.30 -4.25
C LYS A 77 17.87 13.37 -5.45
N GLU A 78 18.37 13.75 -6.61
CA GLU A 78 18.28 12.93 -7.82
C GLU A 78 18.82 11.50 -7.58
N THR A 79 18.04 10.48 -7.95
CA THR A 79 18.41 9.09 -7.71
C THR A 79 17.71 8.10 -8.64
N ASN A 80 18.36 6.98 -8.96
CA ASN A 80 17.79 5.88 -9.74
C ASN A 80 17.27 4.72 -8.86
N LYS A 81 17.13 4.91 -7.55
CA LYS A 81 16.70 3.85 -6.63
C LYS A 81 15.82 4.36 -5.50
N ILE A 82 14.76 3.61 -5.23
CA ILE A 82 13.95 3.71 -4.02
C ILE A 82 14.42 2.61 -3.07
N VAL A 83 14.60 2.92 -1.79
CA VAL A 83 14.97 1.95 -0.77
C VAL A 83 14.00 2.11 0.40
N LEU A 84 13.34 1.01 0.77
CA LEU A 84 12.30 0.92 1.79
C LEU A 84 12.67 -0.18 2.80
N ASN A 85 12.10 -0.14 4.00
CA ASN A 85 12.17 -1.28 4.92
C ASN A 85 11.26 -2.42 4.42
N TRP A 86 11.68 -3.66 4.62
CA TRP A 86 10.96 -4.87 4.23
C TRP A 86 11.37 -6.04 5.14
N ASP A 87 10.40 -6.85 5.54
CA ASP A 87 10.59 -8.00 6.42
C ASP A 87 9.57 -9.08 6.02
N GLU A 88 10.04 -10.22 5.49
CA GLU A 88 9.26 -11.43 5.19
C GLU A 88 7.96 -11.24 4.34
N LEU A 89 7.88 -10.19 3.49
CA LEU A 89 6.75 -9.97 2.57
C LEU A 89 7.01 -10.54 1.17
N ASN A 90 6.10 -11.36 0.67
CA ASN A 90 6.12 -11.85 -0.70
C ASN A 90 5.69 -10.71 -1.66
N ILE A 91 6.63 -10.25 -2.49
CA ILE A 91 6.48 -9.16 -3.47
C ILE A 91 7.25 -9.57 -4.74
N THR A 92 6.67 -9.38 -5.91
CA THR A 92 7.35 -9.56 -7.21
C THR A 92 7.50 -8.25 -7.98
N ASP A 93 8.35 -8.20 -9.01
CA ASP A 93 8.50 -7.05 -9.91
C ASP A 93 7.15 -6.58 -10.50
N SER A 94 6.21 -7.50 -10.74
CA SER A 94 4.86 -7.22 -11.26
C SER A 94 3.85 -6.70 -10.23
N ASP A 95 4.19 -6.77 -8.94
CA ASP A 95 3.40 -6.20 -7.85
C ASP A 95 3.72 -4.73 -7.60
N ILE A 96 4.82 -4.23 -8.17
CA ILE A 96 5.32 -2.87 -8.00
C ILE A 96 5.01 -2.03 -9.24
N SER A 97 4.56 -0.79 -9.04
CA SER A 97 4.42 0.21 -10.09
C SER A 97 4.72 1.60 -9.53
N ILE A 98 5.45 2.41 -10.29
CA ILE A 98 5.79 3.79 -9.90
C ILE A 98 5.13 4.74 -10.90
N TYR A 99 4.64 5.88 -10.43
CA TYR A 99 4.06 6.93 -11.25
C TYR A 99 4.64 8.28 -10.85
N SER A 100 4.93 9.13 -11.83
CA SER A 100 5.21 10.56 -11.62
C SER A 100 3.90 11.30 -11.38
N THR A 101 3.83 12.13 -10.33
CA THR A 101 2.63 12.91 -10.03
C THR A 101 2.56 14.24 -10.77
N LYS A 102 3.57 14.63 -11.58
CA LYS A 102 3.64 15.95 -12.26
C LYS A 102 2.44 16.31 -13.16
N GLY A 103 1.57 15.36 -13.51
CA GLY A 103 0.28 15.63 -14.17
C GLY A 103 -0.84 16.08 -13.22
N THR A 104 -0.54 16.23 -11.93
CA THR A 104 -1.50 16.37 -10.82
C THR A 104 -0.95 17.34 -9.77
N MET A 105 -1.80 18.23 -9.25
CA MET A 105 -1.53 19.17 -8.13
C MET A 105 -0.53 20.30 -8.39
N SER A 106 -1.03 21.39 -8.97
CA SER A 106 -0.64 22.74 -8.53
C SER A 106 -1.69 23.31 -7.58
N GLU A 107 -1.83 22.76 -6.37
CA GLU A 107 -2.46 23.50 -5.26
C GLU A 107 -2.11 22.92 -3.89
N SER A 108 -1.76 23.80 -2.94
CA SER A 108 -1.27 23.43 -1.62
C SER A 108 -2.37 23.50 -0.56
N LEU A 109 -3.06 22.39 -0.31
CA LEU A 109 -3.97 22.26 0.83
C LEU A 109 -3.20 22.19 2.16
N LYS A 110 -2.86 23.36 2.70
CA LYS A 110 -2.40 23.51 4.08
C LYS A 110 -3.59 23.37 5.04
N THR A 111 -3.79 22.20 5.64
CA THR A 111 -4.68 22.03 6.79
C THR A 111 -3.92 21.44 7.99
N PRO A 112 -3.86 22.14 9.15
CA PRO A 112 -3.11 21.67 10.31
C PRO A 112 -3.98 20.76 11.20
N PHE A 113 -4.26 19.54 10.75
CA PHE A 113 -5.01 18.58 11.58
C PHE A 113 -4.16 17.98 12.69
N SER A 114 -4.08 18.73 13.79
CA SER A 114 -3.69 18.26 15.10
C SER A 114 -4.89 17.78 15.91
N HIS A 115 -4.60 16.88 16.86
CA HIS A 115 -5.42 16.37 17.98
C HIS A 115 -6.07 14.98 17.80
N PRO A 116 -5.77 14.03 18.72
CA PRO A 116 -6.58 12.84 18.92
C PRO A 116 -7.81 13.18 19.78
N LEU A 117 -9.00 12.76 19.37
CA LEU A 117 -10.22 12.97 20.15
C LEU A 117 -10.70 11.66 20.80
N THR A 118 -10.95 11.74 22.10
CA THR A 118 -11.43 10.62 22.93
C THR A 118 -12.95 10.51 22.84
N ARG A 119 -13.49 9.30 22.96
CA ARG A 119 -14.93 9.02 22.83
C ARG A 119 -15.74 9.43 24.08
N ARG A 120 -15.98 10.73 24.27
CA ARG A 120 -16.98 11.36 25.17
C ARG A 120 -17.14 12.84 24.80
N ASP A 121 -18.38 13.35 24.92
CA ASP A 121 -18.95 14.62 24.41
C ASP A 121 -19.65 14.43 23.04
N LEU A 122 -21.00 14.43 22.94
CA LEU A 122 -21.98 15.54 23.04
C LEU A 122 -21.86 16.54 21.87
N GLY A 123 -22.88 16.79 21.03
CA GLY A 123 -24.28 16.33 21.00
C GLY A 123 -24.93 16.59 19.62
N GLU A 124 -26.26 16.67 19.53
CA GLU A 124 -27.00 16.84 18.26
C GLU A 124 -26.83 18.23 17.61
N LEU A 125 -26.67 18.25 16.27
CA LEU A 125 -27.35 19.09 15.25
C LEU A 125 -26.42 19.45 14.06
N GLY A 126 -26.99 19.51 12.85
CA GLY A 126 -26.34 20.09 11.65
C GLY A 126 -26.22 19.13 10.47
N GLU A 127 -26.84 19.48 9.34
CA GLU A 127 -26.61 18.89 8.01
C GLU A 127 -25.54 19.71 7.27
N GLU A 128 -24.51 19.09 6.70
CA GLU A 128 -23.71 19.65 5.58
C GLU A 128 -23.24 18.52 4.62
N ASP A 129 -22.94 18.87 3.38
CA ASP A 129 -22.99 17.97 2.21
C ASP A 129 -21.92 16.86 2.13
N ASN A 130 -22.39 15.64 1.81
CA ASN A 130 -21.55 14.47 1.55
C ASN A 130 -21.00 14.46 0.11
N VAL A 131 -19.87 15.14 -0.15
CA VAL A 131 -19.19 15.10 -1.47
C VAL A 131 -18.52 13.74 -1.72
N THR A 132 -19.28 12.78 -2.27
CA THR A 132 -18.80 11.44 -2.61
C THR A 132 -18.02 11.43 -3.93
N MET A 133 -16.69 11.39 -3.83
CA MET A 133 -15.80 11.22 -4.99
C MET A 133 -15.81 9.77 -5.50
N PHE A 134 -16.77 9.46 -6.38
CA PHE A 134 -16.82 8.19 -7.11
C PHE A 134 -15.61 8.03 -8.03
N PHE A 135 -14.87 6.93 -7.87
CA PHE A 135 -13.89 6.45 -8.86
C PHE A 135 -14.37 5.10 -9.38
N ALA A 136 -14.59 5.01 -10.69
CA ALA A 136 -15.24 3.86 -11.31
C ALA A 136 -14.36 2.59 -11.25
N GLU A 137 -14.95 1.48 -10.80
CA GLU A 137 -14.36 0.16 -10.92
C GLU A 137 -14.57 -0.37 -12.34
N GLY A 138 -13.48 -0.47 -13.10
CA GLY A 138 -13.51 -1.00 -14.46
C GLY A 138 -13.49 -2.53 -14.47
N ASN A 139 -14.68 -3.15 -14.51
CA ASN A 139 -14.88 -4.52 -14.97
C ASN A 139 -16.34 -4.71 -15.42
N SER A 140 -16.56 -5.05 -16.69
CA SER A 140 -17.86 -5.45 -17.21
C SER A 140 -17.70 -6.65 -18.12
N MET A 141 -18.50 -7.69 -17.87
CA MET A 141 -18.46 -8.95 -18.62
C MET A 141 -19.89 -9.38 -18.98
N LEU A 142 -20.05 -9.78 -20.24
CA LEU A 142 -21.18 -10.54 -20.80
C LEU A 142 -22.56 -9.85 -20.98
N THR A 143 -22.98 -9.79 -22.25
CA THR A 143 -24.29 -10.18 -22.81
C THR A 143 -25.62 -9.76 -22.16
N THR A 144 -26.53 -9.22 -23.00
CA THR A 144 -27.80 -9.88 -23.40
C THR A 144 -28.30 -9.26 -24.71
N THR A 145 -29.09 -10.00 -25.50
CA THR A 145 -29.53 -9.68 -26.87
C THR A 145 -30.92 -9.00 -26.94
N GLU A 146 -31.02 -7.99 -27.80
CA GLU A 146 -32.10 -7.69 -28.78
C GLU A 146 -33.62 -7.68 -28.42
N GLU A 147 -34.29 -6.61 -28.91
CA GLU A 147 -35.66 -6.59 -29.50
C GLU A 147 -36.92 -6.69 -28.58
N THR A 148 -38.11 -6.14 -28.90
CA THR A 148 -38.59 -5.24 -30.00
C THR A 148 -39.98 -4.57 -29.68
N THR A 149 -40.37 -3.51 -30.41
CA THR A 149 -41.73 -2.85 -30.51
C THR A 149 -42.34 -2.16 -29.25
N THR A 150 -43.22 -1.13 -29.26
CA THR A 150 -43.71 -0.03 -30.17
C THR A 150 -44.44 1.05 -29.28
N VAL A 151 -45.22 2.11 -29.65
CA VAL A 151 -45.92 2.63 -30.87
C VAL A 151 -46.17 4.17 -30.76
N THR A 152 -46.61 4.82 -31.87
CA THR A 152 -47.41 6.09 -32.02
C THR A 152 -47.27 7.26 -31.00
N ALA A 153 -46.76 8.44 -31.38
CA ALA A 153 -47.41 9.58 -32.08
C ALA A 153 -47.99 10.66 -31.10
N THR A 154 -48.08 11.98 -31.38
CA THR A 154 -48.00 12.78 -32.64
C THR A 154 -47.59 14.26 -32.31
N THR A 155 -47.28 15.10 -33.33
CA THR A 155 -47.27 16.60 -33.33
C THR A 155 -46.26 17.35 -32.41
N ASP A 156 -45.71 18.53 -32.72
CA ASP A 156 -45.50 19.30 -33.98
C ASP A 156 -44.48 20.45 -33.72
N ALA A 157 -44.05 21.16 -34.77
CA ALA A 157 -43.31 22.44 -34.79
C ALA A 157 -41.82 22.47 -34.38
N THR A 158 -41.06 23.33 -35.09
CA THR A 158 -39.60 23.52 -34.98
C THR A 158 -39.22 24.85 -34.34
N VAL A 159 -38.20 24.87 -33.48
CA VAL A 159 -37.32 26.04 -33.27
C VAL A 159 -35.88 25.56 -33.04
N GLU A 160 -34.93 26.04 -33.84
CA GLU A 160 -33.50 25.95 -33.51
C GLU A 160 -33.12 27.14 -32.61
N ILE A 161 -32.57 26.87 -31.43
CA ILE A 161 -31.85 27.87 -30.63
C ILE A 161 -30.50 27.26 -30.26
N ALA A 162 -29.42 27.87 -30.76
CA ALA A 162 -28.06 27.43 -30.46
C ALA A 162 -27.61 28.01 -29.12
N GLU A 163 -27.71 27.21 -28.05
CA GLU A 163 -27.13 27.58 -26.75
C GLU A 163 -25.71 27.01 -26.60
N THR A 164 -24.73 27.91 -26.68
CA THR A 164 -23.30 27.65 -26.46
C THR A 164 -23.04 27.23 -25.02
N THR A 165 -23.23 25.93 -24.74
CA THR A 165 -22.94 25.35 -23.43
C THR A 165 -21.44 25.32 -23.20
N SER A 166 -20.98 26.00 -22.17
CA SER A 166 -19.55 26.17 -21.87
C SER A 166 -18.89 24.86 -21.44
N GLU A 167 -17.76 24.52 -22.09
CA GLU A 167 -16.95 23.36 -21.72
C GLU A 167 -16.25 23.58 -20.36
N SER A 168 -16.86 23.10 -19.28
CA SER A 168 -16.19 22.98 -17.98
C SER A 168 -15.16 21.84 -18.03
N SER A 169 -13.92 22.19 -18.36
CA SER A 169 -12.80 21.26 -18.53
C SER A 169 -12.39 20.61 -17.20
N LYS A 170 -13.04 19.49 -16.88
CA LYS A 170 -12.61 18.58 -15.79
C LYS A 170 -11.30 17.89 -16.17
N THR A 171 -10.18 18.56 -15.91
CA THR A 171 -8.82 18.03 -16.17
C THR A 171 -8.58 16.77 -15.34
N LYS A 172 -8.82 15.61 -15.95
CA LYS A 172 -8.51 14.29 -15.39
C LYS A 172 -6.98 14.16 -15.28
N SER A 173 -6.44 14.53 -14.13
CA SER A 173 -5.02 14.55 -13.83
C SER A 173 -4.39 13.15 -13.97
N GLU A 174 -3.59 12.95 -15.00
CA GLU A 174 -3.13 11.62 -15.41
C GLU A 174 -1.80 11.23 -14.74
N LEU A 175 -1.79 10.02 -14.16
CA LEU A 175 -0.61 9.44 -13.51
C LEU A 175 0.34 8.86 -14.56
N ILE A 176 1.46 9.53 -14.80
CA ILE A 176 2.45 9.13 -15.82
C ILE A 176 3.28 7.94 -15.30
N PRO A 177 3.24 6.75 -15.92
CA PRO A 177 4.02 5.60 -15.44
C PRO A 177 5.52 5.86 -15.49
N TRP A 178 6.22 5.42 -14.44
CA TRP A 178 7.67 5.52 -14.31
C TRP A 178 8.30 4.13 -14.38
N PRO A 179 9.35 3.91 -15.20
CA PRO A 179 9.89 2.58 -15.43
C PRO A 179 10.59 2.03 -14.19
N VAL A 180 10.12 0.89 -13.70
CA VAL A 180 10.90 -0.02 -12.85
C VAL A 180 11.91 -0.76 -13.74
N LYS A 181 13.13 -0.98 -13.25
CA LYS A 181 14.20 -1.73 -13.93
C LYS A 181 14.45 -3.08 -13.26
N GLU A 182 14.48 -3.09 -11.93
CA GLU A 182 14.86 -4.24 -11.11
C GLU A 182 14.30 -4.06 -9.69
N VAL A 183 13.94 -5.17 -9.06
CA VAL A 183 13.55 -5.23 -7.65
C VAL A 183 14.47 -6.22 -6.93
N SER A 184 14.92 -5.87 -5.73
CA SER A 184 15.72 -6.78 -4.90
C SER A 184 15.46 -6.57 -3.41
N THR A 185 15.52 -7.67 -2.66
CA THR A 185 15.41 -7.69 -1.20
C THR A 185 16.76 -8.02 -0.56
N ASN A 186 16.95 -7.63 0.70
CA ASN A 186 18.06 -8.06 1.54
C ASN A 186 17.53 -8.34 2.95
N GLU A 187 17.73 -9.58 3.43
CA GLU A 187 17.26 -10.07 4.73
C GLU A 187 18.16 -9.62 5.90
N GLU A 188 19.46 -9.44 5.67
CA GLU A 188 20.45 -9.02 6.68
C GLU A 188 20.16 -7.62 7.25
N ASN A 189 19.71 -6.70 6.39
CA ASN A 189 19.44 -5.31 6.72
C ASN A 189 17.97 -4.88 6.51
N LEU A 190 17.06 -5.83 6.27
CA LEU A 190 15.61 -5.66 6.16
C LEU A 190 15.18 -4.59 5.13
N LYS A 191 15.62 -4.74 3.87
CA LYS A 191 15.37 -3.75 2.81
C LYS A 191 14.78 -4.31 1.54
N LEU A 192 13.91 -3.51 0.93
CA LEU A 192 13.44 -3.61 -0.45
C LEU A 192 14.08 -2.46 -1.25
N THR A 193 14.81 -2.78 -2.31
CA THR A 193 15.37 -1.81 -3.26
C THR A 193 14.65 -1.94 -4.60
N ILE A 194 14.15 -0.82 -5.11
CA ILE A 194 13.48 -0.71 -6.41
C ILE A 194 14.35 0.19 -7.28
N GLY A 195 15.04 -0.38 -8.26
CA GLY A 195 15.81 0.37 -9.25
C GLY A 195 14.88 0.90 -10.35
N THR A 196 15.05 2.16 -10.74
CA THR A 196 14.24 2.82 -11.78
C THR A 196 15.02 2.96 -13.08
N GLY A 197 14.35 2.77 -14.22
CA GLY A 197 14.94 2.90 -15.56
C GLY A 197 15.25 4.35 -15.96
N LYS A 198 14.85 5.34 -15.15
CA LYS A 198 15.16 6.77 -15.26
C LYS A 198 15.32 7.36 -13.86
N ASN A 199 16.17 8.39 -13.72
CA ASN A 199 16.42 9.06 -12.45
C ASN A 199 15.19 9.82 -11.94
N LEU A 200 14.73 9.50 -10.74
CA LEU A 200 13.77 10.29 -9.97
C LEU A 200 14.37 11.68 -9.73
N GLN A 201 13.65 12.73 -10.13
CA GLN A 201 14.17 14.09 -10.21
C GLN A 201 14.01 14.84 -8.88
N GLN A 202 14.97 15.68 -8.51
CA GLN A 202 14.95 16.39 -7.22
C GLN A 202 13.81 17.42 -7.14
N GLY A 203 13.16 17.49 -5.98
CA GLY A 203 12.00 18.33 -5.68
C GLY A 203 10.66 17.68 -6.02
N GLU A 204 10.67 16.65 -6.87
CA GLU A 204 9.48 16.11 -7.52
C GLU A 204 8.79 15.00 -6.72
N GLU A 205 7.51 14.79 -6.98
CA GLU A 205 6.69 13.78 -6.32
C GLU A 205 6.37 12.57 -7.20
N TYR A 206 6.29 11.42 -6.53
CA TYR A 206 6.07 10.11 -7.13
C TYR A 206 5.11 9.30 -6.27
N MET A 207 4.24 8.52 -6.89
CA MET A 207 3.42 7.52 -6.22
C MET A 207 4.00 6.12 -6.49
N ILE A 208 4.37 5.41 -5.44
CA ILE A 208 4.75 4.00 -5.47
C ILE A 208 3.52 3.18 -5.09
N ASP A 209 3.11 2.24 -5.92
CA ASP A 209 2.01 1.29 -5.69
C ASP A 209 2.63 -0.11 -5.56
N ILE A 210 2.46 -0.74 -4.41
CA ILE A 210 3.06 -2.05 -4.08
C ILE A 210 1.94 -2.97 -3.59
N LYS A 211 1.72 -4.09 -4.28
CA LYS A 211 0.96 -5.23 -3.73
C LYS A 211 1.92 -6.14 -2.95
N PHE A 212 1.41 -6.85 -1.97
CA PHE A 212 2.18 -7.80 -1.18
C PHE A 212 1.29 -8.90 -0.61
N THR A 213 1.89 -10.04 -0.27
CA THR A 213 1.27 -11.05 0.58
C THR A 213 2.24 -11.46 1.70
N GLY A 214 1.74 -12.08 2.76
CA GLY A 214 2.57 -12.53 3.87
C GLY A 214 1.87 -13.51 4.79
N GLN A 215 2.61 -14.02 5.78
CA GLN A 215 2.13 -14.92 6.81
C GLN A 215 1.76 -14.12 8.07
N ILE A 216 0.57 -14.36 8.64
CA ILE A 216 0.15 -13.75 9.91
C ILE A 216 0.78 -14.57 11.04
N LEU A 217 1.95 -14.14 11.52
CA LEU A 217 2.74 -14.87 12.51
C LEU A 217 2.06 -14.91 13.90
N ASN A 218 2.55 -15.76 14.80
CA ASN A 218 2.07 -15.89 16.18
C ASN A 218 3.09 -15.39 17.23
N ASN A 219 4.05 -14.57 16.80
CA ASN A 219 5.24 -14.16 17.56
C ASN A 219 5.12 -12.80 18.28
N LEU A 220 3.91 -12.20 18.30
CA LEU A 220 3.61 -10.88 18.87
C LEU A 220 4.34 -9.68 18.21
N VAL A 221 4.87 -9.84 17.00
CA VAL A 221 5.60 -8.80 16.25
C VAL A 221 4.99 -8.63 14.86
N GLY A 222 4.92 -7.39 14.36
CA GLY A 222 4.35 -7.09 13.05
C GLY A 222 2.83 -7.26 13.03
N LEU A 223 2.31 -7.85 11.95
CA LEU A 223 0.91 -8.27 11.85
C LEU A 223 0.78 -9.72 12.35
N TYR A 224 0.20 -9.92 13.54
CA TYR A 224 0.17 -11.21 14.20
C TYR A 224 -1.23 -11.68 14.59
N ARG A 225 -1.37 -13.00 14.74
CA ARG A 225 -2.61 -13.69 15.12
C ARG A 225 -2.62 -14.08 16.59
N THR A 226 -3.80 -14.01 17.17
CA THR A 226 -4.10 -14.53 18.52
C THR A 226 -5.49 -15.17 18.51
N HIS A 227 -5.87 -15.86 19.59
CA HIS A 227 -7.20 -16.44 19.73
C HIS A 227 -7.73 -16.32 21.17
N TYR A 228 -9.05 -16.46 21.31
CA TYR A 228 -9.70 -16.83 22.56
C TYR A 228 -10.66 -18.00 22.33
N ILE A 229 -11.11 -18.63 23.41
CA ILE A 229 -12.17 -19.64 23.39
C ILE A 229 -13.48 -18.95 23.81
N ASP A 230 -14.53 -19.06 22.99
CA ASP A 230 -15.83 -18.46 23.30
C ASP A 230 -16.67 -19.31 24.28
N LEU A 231 -17.84 -18.80 24.69
CA LEU A 231 -18.74 -19.46 25.64
C LEU A 231 -19.31 -20.80 25.13
N SER A 232 -19.15 -21.14 23.84
CA SER A 232 -19.51 -22.44 23.28
C SER A 232 -18.33 -23.43 23.24
N GLY A 233 -17.15 -23.02 23.72
CA GLY A 233 -15.92 -23.81 23.65
C GLY A 233 -15.19 -23.70 22.31
N LYS A 234 -15.59 -22.78 21.42
CA LYS A 234 -15.01 -22.67 20.07
C LYS A 234 -13.89 -21.63 20.01
N THR A 235 -12.80 -21.98 19.32
CA THR A 235 -11.70 -21.06 19.00
C THR A 235 -12.17 -19.90 18.13
N ARG A 236 -11.83 -18.68 18.53
CA ARG A 236 -12.07 -17.43 17.80
C ARG A 236 -10.74 -16.76 17.50
N TRP A 237 -10.33 -16.76 16.23
CA TRP A 237 -9.11 -16.10 15.76
C TRP A 237 -9.29 -14.59 15.60
N LEU A 238 -8.22 -13.84 15.86
CA LEU A 238 -8.12 -12.39 15.71
C LEU A 238 -6.76 -12.02 15.12
N VAL A 239 -6.71 -10.84 14.49
CA VAL A 239 -5.48 -10.20 14.02
C VAL A 239 -5.30 -8.88 14.74
N THR A 240 -4.05 -8.56 15.05
CA THR A 240 -3.63 -7.32 15.71
C THR A 240 -2.22 -6.97 15.26
N THR A 241 -1.75 -5.77 15.58
CA THR A 241 -0.44 -5.26 15.16
C THR A 241 0.42 -4.83 16.36
N HIS A 242 1.73 -4.99 16.21
CA HIS A 242 2.73 -4.38 17.09
C HIS A 242 3.97 -4.02 16.26
N PHE A 243 4.32 -2.73 16.25
CA PHE A 243 5.38 -2.11 15.46
C PHE A 243 6.14 -1.10 16.34
#